data_AF-B1WYY2-F1
#
_entry.id   AF-B1WYY2-F1
#
_cell.length_a   1.000
_cell.length_b   1.000
_cell.length_c   1.000
_cell.angle_alpha   90.00
_cell.angle_beta   90.00
_cell.angle_gamma   90.00
#
_symmetry.space_group_name_H-M   'P 1'
#
loop_
_entity.id
_entity.type
_entity.pdbx_description
1 polymer ?
#
loop_
_entity_poly.entity_id
_entity_poly.type
_entity_poly.pdbx_seq_one_letter_code
_entity_poly.pdbx_strand_id
1 'polypeptide(L)'
;MSPTLANDKEYVTMLIQPSSWNVTIHLKISMTTTNTNSNQSDKLLEAMKNFAEQYAKRTETYFCSEPSVTAVVIEGLARHKEELGAPLCPCRHYEDKEAEVKNTYWNCPCVPMRERKECHCMLFITPDNEFAGQEQEIDLEFIKEVREGMSA
;
A
#
# COMPACT_ATOMS: atom_id res chain seq x y z
N MET A 1 -58.70 4.40 -0.89
CA MET A 1 -58.82 2.95 -1.09
C MET A 1 -57.73 2.54 -2.07
N SER A 2 -56.61 2.09 -1.52
CA SER A 2 -55.40 1.74 -2.27
C SER A 2 -55.39 0.23 -2.50
N PRO A 3 -55.14 -0.26 -3.72
CA PRO A 3 -54.94 -1.68 -3.95
C PRO A 3 -53.49 -2.11 -3.67
N THR A 4 -53.43 -3.36 -3.24
CA THR A 4 -52.36 -4.10 -2.60
C THR A 4 -51.41 -4.82 -3.57
N LEU A 5 -50.16 -4.92 -3.11
CA LEU A 5 -49.10 -5.93 -3.33
C LEU A 5 -49.47 -7.22 -4.09
N ALA A 6 -48.61 -7.67 -5.01
CA ALA A 6 -47.57 -8.69 -4.75
C ALA A 6 -46.95 -9.21 -6.07
N ASN A 7 -45.63 -9.32 -6.07
CA ASN A 7 -44.79 -9.76 -7.18
C ASN A 7 -44.65 -11.29 -7.21
N ASP A 8 -44.63 -11.84 -8.42
CA ASP A 8 -44.64 -13.27 -8.74
C ASP A 8 -43.39 -14.03 -8.25
N LYS A 9 -43.63 -15.19 -7.63
CA LYS A 9 -42.64 -16.27 -7.43
C LYS A 9 -43.26 -17.59 -7.88
N GLU A 10 -42.88 -18.04 -9.07
CA GLU A 10 -42.99 -19.43 -9.49
C GLU A 10 -41.64 -19.89 -10.02
N TYR A 11 -41.06 -20.93 -9.41
CA TYR A 11 -40.80 -22.19 -10.11
C TYR A 11 -40.27 -23.23 -9.12
N VAL A 12 -40.83 -24.43 -9.20
CA VAL A 12 -40.61 -25.59 -8.32
C VAL A 12 -40.00 -26.73 -9.16
N THR A 13 -39.15 -27.55 -8.52
CA THR A 13 -38.68 -28.91 -8.93
C THR A 13 -37.75 -29.00 -10.16
N MET A 14 -36.84 -29.96 -10.37
CA MET A 14 -36.60 -31.29 -9.80
C MET A 14 -35.12 -31.71 -10.02
N LEU A 15 -34.67 -32.70 -9.26
CA LEU A 15 -33.36 -33.36 -9.24
C LEU A 15 -32.97 -34.03 -10.59
N ILE A 16 -31.75 -33.78 -11.07
CA ILE A 16 -30.99 -34.72 -11.94
C ILE A 16 -29.49 -34.60 -11.60
N GLN A 17 -28.89 -35.70 -11.13
CA GLN A 17 -27.44 -35.86 -10.95
C GLN A 17 -26.75 -36.12 -12.30
N PRO A 18 -25.58 -35.52 -12.59
CA PRO A 18 -24.70 -36.04 -13.64
C PRO A 18 -23.57 -36.87 -13.03
N SER A 19 -23.59 -38.13 -13.43
CA SER A 19 -22.52 -39.11 -13.37
C SER A 19 -21.24 -38.63 -14.07
N SER A 20 -20.13 -38.68 -13.32
CA SER A 20 -18.79 -39.09 -13.77
C SER A 20 -18.29 -38.60 -15.13
N TRP A 21 -17.59 -37.46 -15.11
CA TRP A 21 -16.59 -37.10 -16.13
C TRP A 21 -15.22 -37.05 -15.45
N ASN A 22 -14.50 -38.18 -15.47
CA ASN A 22 -13.08 -38.23 -15.13
C ASN A 22 -12.29 -37.58 -16.27
N VAL A 23 -11.81 -36.35 -16.07
CA VAL A 23 -10.71 -35.81 -16.85
C VAL A 23 -9.53 -35.63 -15.90
N THR A 24 -8.67 -36.66 -15.85
CA THR A 24 -7.38 -36.58 -15.17
C THR A 24 -6.45 -35.67 -15.98
N ILE A 25 -6.43 -34.38 -15.67
CA ILE A 25 -5.33 -33.50 -16.08
C ILE A 25 -4.23 -33.69 -15.04
N HIS A 26 -3.25 -34.55 -15.34
CA HIS A 26 -1.98 -34.57 -14.60
C HIS A 26 -1.17 -33.32 -14.96
N LEU A 27 -1.59 -32.16 -14.48
CA LEU A 27 -0.72 -31.00 -14.42
C LEU A 27 0.14 -31.17 -13.17
N LYS A 28 1.36 -31.70 -13.35
CA LYS A 28 2.41 -31.61 -12.33
C LYS A 28 2.82 -30.14 -12.17
N ILE A 29 2.01 -29.35 -11.48
CA ILE A 29 2.47 -28.08 -10.92
C ILE A 29 3.39 -28.46 -9.76
N SER A 30 4.68 -28.49 -10.05
CA SER A 30 5.71 -28.40 -9.02
C SER A 30 5.58 -27.03 -8.37
N MET A 31 4.84 -26.94 -7.26
CA MET A 31 4.77 -25.74 -6.43
C MET A 31 6.12 -25.50 -5.76
N THR A 32 7.01 -24.77 -6.43
CA THR A 32 8.11 -24.06 -5.77
C THR A 32 7.57 -22.72 -5.28
N THR A 33 6.89 -22.72 -4.12
CA THR A 33 6.25 -21.54 -3.51
C THR A 33 7.23 -20.73 -2.64
N THR A 34 8.39 -20.32 -3.17
CA THR A 34 9.37 -19.58 -2.35
C THR A 34 10.02 -18.35 -3.00
N ASN A 35 9.58 -17.87 -4.18
CA ASN A 35 10.27 -16.73 -4.82
C ASN A 35 9.37 -15.68 -5.51
N THR A 36 8.07 -15.65 -5.20
CA THR A 36 7.12 -14.69 -5.80
C THR A 36 6.83 -13.49 -4.90
N ASN A 37 6.83 -13.68 -3.57
CA ASN A 37 6.46 -12.64 -2.60
C ASN A 37 7.55 -11.57 -2.42
N SER A 38 8.83 -11.96 -2.35
CA SER A 38 9.96 -11.01 -2.27
C SER A 38 9.97 -10.07 -3.47
N ASN A 39 9.77 -10.62 -4.68
CA ASN A 39 9.72 -9.85 -5.91
C ASN A 39 8.57 -8.82 -5.92
N GLN A 40 7.43 -9.16 -5.32
CA GLN A 40 6.28 -8.26 -5.24
C GLN A 40 6.49 -7.15 -4.20
N SER A 41 7.05 -7.48 -3.04
CA SER A 41 7.38 -6.49 -2.00
C SER A 41 8.42 -5.49 -2.53
N ASP A 42 9.46 -5.94 -3.22
CA ASP A 42 10.46 -5.06 -3.84
C ASP A 42 9.87 -4.12 -4.91
N LYS A 43 8.91 -4.60 -5.70
CA LYS A 43 8.18 -3.75 -6.66
C LYS A 43 7.35 -2.68 -5.98
N LEU A 44 6.70 -3.01 -4.86
CA LEU A 44 5.94 -2.04 -4.08
C LEU A 44 6.87 -1.00 -3.44
N LEU A 45 8.03 -1.45 -2.95
CA LEU A 45 9.07 -0.57 -2.41
C LEU A 45 9.57 0.41 -3.46
N GLU A 46 9.94 -0.08 -4.64
CA GLU A 46 10.36 0.75 -5.76
C GLU A 46 9.25 1.73 -6.20
N ALA A 47 7.99 1.28 -6.24
CA ALA A 47 6.87 2.15 -6.55
C ALA A 47 6.69 3.27 -5.51
N MET A 48 6.88 2.99 -4.21
CA MET A 48 6.79 4.00 -3.15
C MET A 48 7.98 4.95 -3.15
N LYS A 49 9.18 4.46 -3.45
CA LYS A 49 10.36 5.30 -3.72
C LYS A 49 10.06 6.29 -4.85
N ASN A 50 9.65 5.79 -6.02
CA ASN A 50 9.38 6.62 -7.19
C ASN A 50 8.26 7.64 -6.91
N PHE A 51 7.23 7.24 -6.17
CA PHE A 51 6.19 8.16 -5.70
C PHE A 51 6.78 9.28 -4.82
N ALA A 52 7.62 8.94 -3.84
CA ALA A 52 8.22 9.91 -2.93
C ALA A 52 9.09 10.93 -3.70
N GLU A 53 9.96 10.47 -4.60
CA GLU A 53 10.83 11.34 -5.39
C GLU A 53 10.03 12.29 -6.30
N GLN A 54 9.02 11.76 -6.98
CA GLN A 54 8.15 12.57 -7.84
C GLN A 54 7.33 13.59 -7.03
N TYR A 55 6.82 13.19 -5.87
CA TYR A 55 6.02 14.07 -5.01
C TYR A 55 6.89 15.17 -4.37
N ALA A 56 8.10 14.83 -3.93
CA ALA A 56 9.08 15.78 -3.41
C ALA A 56 9.41 16.86 -4.45
N LYS A 57 9.77 16.44 -5.67
CA LYS A 57 10.03 17.34 -6.82
C LYS A 57 8.83 18.24 -7.13
N ARG A 58 7.63 17.65 -7.21
CA ARG A 58 6.39 18.39 -7.54
C ARG A 58 6.00 19.42 -6.48
N THR A 59 6.30 19.16 -5.22
CA THR A 59 5.87 20.00 -4.11
C THR A 59 6.97 20.89 -3.55
N GLU A 60 8.15 20.91 -4.18
CA GLU A 60 9.32 21.69 -3.74
C GLU A 60 9.67 21.40 -2.27
N THR A 61 9.60 20.13 -1.90
CA THR A 61 10.02 19.63 -0.59
C THR A 61 11.22 18.70 -0.75
N TYR A 62 11.96 18.53 0.33
CA TYR A 62 13.18 17.75 0.39
C TYR A 62 13.04 16.61 1.38
N PHE A 63 13.85 15.58 1.19
CA PHE A 63 13.97 14.48 2.14
C PHE A 63 14.70 14.93 3.40
N CYS A 64 14.56 14.15 4.47
CA CYS A 64 15.28 14.41 5.71
C CYS A 64 16.80 14.39 5.46
N SER A 65 17.53 15.25 6.16
CA SER A 65 19.00 15.28 6.13
C SER A 65 19.64 13.98 6.63
N GLU A 66 18.88 13.18 7.39
CA GLU A 66 19.20 11.81 7.76
C GLU A 66 18.49 10.82 6.81
N PRO A 67 19.18 10.22 5.81
CA PRO A 67 18.54 9.41 4.78
C PRO A 67 17.83 8.16 5.32
N SER A 68 18.29 7.64 6.47
CA SER A 68 17.66 6.46 7.10
C SER A 68 16.22 6.74 7.52
N VAL A 69 15.87 7.97 7.92
CA VAL A 69 14.48 8.36 8.21
C VAL A 69 13.62 8.21 6.96
N THR A 70 14.09 8.75 5.84
CA THR A 70 13.42 8.67 4.54
C THR A 70 13.19 7.21 4.13
N ALA A 71 14.22 6.37 4.26
CA ALA A 71 14.15 4.95 3.94
C ALA A 71 13.10 4.20 4.78
N VAL A 72 13.09 4.39 6.11
CA VAL A 72 12.13 3.73 7.01
C VAL A 72 10.69 4.14 6.69
N VAL A 73 10.45 5.42 6.36
CA VAL A 73 9.10 5.88 6.01
C VAL A 73 8.64 5.30 4.68
N ILE A 74 9.50 5.26 3.66
CA ILE A 74 9.17 4.66 2.35
C ILE A 74 8.84 3.17 2.51
N GLU A 75 9.64 2.44 3.30
CA GLU A 75 9.38 1.04 3.64
C GLU A 75 8.04 0.87 4.36
N GLY A 76 7.74 1.69 5.37
CA GLY A 76 6.47 1.63 6.08
C GLY A 76 5.26 1.92 5.18
N LEU A 77 5.38 2.86 4.24
CA LEU A 77 4.35 3.14 3.24
C LEU A 77 4.15 1.96 2.28
N ALA A 78 5.24 1.33 1.84
CA ALA A 78 5.20 0.15 0.98
C ALA A 78 4.52 -1.01 1.69
N ARG A 79 4.86 -1.26 2.97
CA ARG A 79 4.25 -2.30 3.78
C ARG A 79 2.75 -2.08 3.98
N HIS A 80 2.32 -0.87 4.33
CA HIS A 80 0.89 -0.58 4.42
C HIS A 80 0.17 -0.69 3.07
N LYS A 81 0.84 -0.35 1.97
CA LYS A 81 0.26 -0.58 0.63
C LYS A 81 0.08 -2.07 0.32
N GLU A 82 1.01 -2.91 0.74
CA GLU A 82 0.92 -4.36 0.61
C GLU A 82 -0.21 -4.94 1.48
N GLU A 83 -0.25 -4.57 2.76
CA GLU A 83 -1.18 -5.12 3.76
C GLU A 83 -2.61 -4.59 3.61
N LEU A 84 -2.76 -3.28 3.35
CA LEU A 84 -4.05 -2.57 3.39
C LEU A 84 -4.53 -2.12 2.01
N GLY A 85 -3.72 -2.29 0.96
CA GLY A 85 -3.99 -1.81 -0.40
C GLY A 85 -3.74 -0.32 -0.63
N ALA A 86 -3.48 0.45 0.43
CA ALA A 86 -3.20 1.89 0.37
C ALA A 86 -2.01 2.28 1.26
N PRO A 87 -1.22 3.30 0.87
CA PRO A 87 -0.04 3.73 1.63
C PRO A 87 -0.46 4.59 2.84
N LEU A 88 -1.09 3.98 3.83
CA LEU A 88 -1.47 4.64 5.08
C LEU A 88 -0.21 5.16 5.79
N CYS A 89 -0.23 6.38 6.33
CA CYS A 89 0.94 6.99 6.96
C CYS A 89 1.51 6.11 8.09
N PRO A 90 2.79 5.70 8.07
CA PRO A 90 3.35 4.74 9.03
C PRO A 90 3.71 5.36 10.38
N CYS A 91 3.81 6.70 10.46
CA CYS A 91 4.25 7.41 11.66
C CYS A 91 3.08 7.79 12.59
N ARG A 92 1.95 7.08 12.52
CA ARG A 92 0.80 7.29 13.40
C ARG A 92 0.30 5.96 13.94
N HIS A 93 -0.28 6.03 15.13
CA HIS A 93 -1.08 4.96 15.68
C HIS A 93 -2.53 5.07 15.19
N TYR A 94 -3.15 3.93 14.91
CA TYR A 94 -4.53 3.82 14.48
C TYR A 94 -5.21 2.69 15.24
N GLU A 95 -6.43 2.93 15.72
CA GLU A 95 -7.25 1.89 16.35
C GLU A 95 -7.81 0.90 15.30
N ASP A 96 -8.22 1.41 14.14
CA ASP A 96 -8.75 0.64 13.01
C ASP A 96 -8.12 1.14 11.70
N LYS A 97 -7.13 0.40 11.18
CA LYS A 97 -6.39 0.81 9.98
C LYS A 97 -7.25 0.73 8.73
N GLU A 98 -8.14 -0.25 8.64
CA GLU A 98 -9.02 -0.48 7.50
C GLU A 98 -10.07 0.63 7.36
N ALA A 99 -10.61 1.11 8.48
CA ALA A 99 -11.50 2.27 8.50
C ALA A 99 -10.77 3.55 8.05
N GLU A 100 -9.53 3.77 8.52
CA GLU A 100 -8.73 4.93 8.15
C GLU A 100 -8.32 4.93 6.68
N VAL A 101 -7.97 3.77 6.13
CA VAL A 101 -7.72 3.61 4.69
C VAL A 101 -8.94 3.99 3.86
N LYS A 102 -10.15 3.60 4.29
CA LYS A 102 -11.41 3.99 3.63
C LYS A 102 -11.73 5.48 3.80
N ASN A 103 -11.37 6.08 4.94
CA ASN A 103 -11.54 7.51 5.19
C ASN A 103 -10.58 8.36 4.33
N THR A 104 -9.41 7.81 4.00
CA THR A 104 -8.37 8.40 3.13
C THR A 104 -7.63 9.61 3.68
N TYR A 105 -8.01 10.13 4.85
CA TYR A 105 -7.37 11.32 5.43
C TYR A 105 -5.86 11.13 5.62
N TRP A 106 -5.45 9.93 6.07
CA TRP A 106 -4.05 9.57 6.32
C TRP A 106 -3.38 8.74 5.23
N ASN A 107 -4.06 8.48 4.11
CA ASN A 107 -3.41 7.85 2.95
C ASN A 107 -2.42 8.83 2.34
N CYS A 108 -1.18 8.40 2.17
CA CYS A 108 -0.11 9.25 1.66
C CYS A 108 -0.36 9.61 0.17
N PRO A 109 -0.29 10.91 -0.21
CA PRO A 109 -0.03 12.08 0.62
C PRO A 109 -1.27 12.50 1.43
N CYS A 110 -1.11 12.55 2.76
CA CYS A 110 -2.20 12.82 3.69
C CYS A 110 -2.75 14.24 3.55
N VAL A 111 -3.93 14.50 4.12
CA VAL A 111 -4.58 15.82 4.08
C VAL A 111 -3.65 16.96 4.54
N PRO A 112 -2.96 16.88 5.70
CA PRO A 112 -2.03 17.93 6.14
C PRO A 112 -0.90 18.21 5.15
N MET A 113 -0.34 17.16 4.52
CA MET A 113 0.69 17.32 3.50
C MET A 113 0.15 18.04 2.26
N ARG A 114 -1.04 17.64 1.78
CA ARG A 114 -1.65 18.22 0.57
C ARG A 114 -2.07 19.68 0.76
N GLU A 115 -2.61 20.02 1.92
CA GLU A 115 -3.18 21.35 2.16
C GLU A 115 -2.14 22.36 2.66
N ARG A 116 -1.15 21.91 3.45
CA ARG A 116 -0.24 22.80 4.19
C ARG A 116 1.23 22.41 4.11
N LYS A 117 1.59 21.38 3.33
CA LYS A 117 2.96 20.81 3.29
C LYS A 117 3.46 20.34 4.67
N GLU A 118 2.57 19.91 5.54
CA GLU A 118 2.90 19.39 6.87
C GLU A 118 3.07 17.86 6.81
N CYS A 119 4.31 17.37 6.85
CA CYS A 119 4.62 15.95 6.88
C CYS A 119 5.21 15.52 8.23
N HIS A 120 4.40 14.92 9.11
CA HIS A 120 4.86 14.43 10.40
C HIS A 120 5.98 13.37 10.29
N CYS A 121 5.98 12.59 9.21
CA CYS A 121 6.99 11.56 8.98
C CYS A 121 8.37 12.11 8.59
N MET A 122 8.52 13.43 8.39
CA MET A 122 9.76 14.02 7.86
C MET A 122 10.17 13.47 6.48
N LEU A 123 9.20 12.98 5.69
CA LEU A 123 9.44 12.54 4.31
C LEU A 123 9.38 13.70 3.32
N PHE A 124 8.49 14.66 3.53
CA PHE A 124 8.37 15.84 2.66
C PHE A 124 8.55 17.08 3.52
N ILE A 125 9.77 17.61 3.54
CA ILE A 125 10.15 18.71 4.41
C ILE A 125 10.32 19.98 3.58
N THR A 126 9.76 21.09 4.03
CA THR A 126 9.98 22.40 3.38
C THR A 126 11.43 22.86 3.59
N PRO A 127 12.02 23.61 2.63
CA PRO A 127 13.45 23.96 2.67
C PRO A 127 13.87 24.87 3.84
N ASP A 128 12.91 25.51 4.52
CA ASP A 128 13.12 26.35 5.69
C ASP A 128 13.21 25.57 7.01
N ASN A 129 12.95 24.25 6.99
CA ASN A 129 13.02 23.39 8.16
C ASN A 129 14.47 22.93 8.43
N GLU A 130 14.87 22.86 9.70
CA GLU A 130 16.23 22.47 10.12
C GLU A 130 16.61 21.03 9.78
N PHE A 131 15.62 20.13 9.60
CA PHE A 131 15.83 18.73 9.25
C PHE A 131 15.77 18.48 7.74
N ALA A 132 15.51 19.52 6.92
CA ALA A 132 15.53 19.39 5.48
C ALA A 132 16.95 19.14 4.97
N GLY A 133 17.14 18.05 4.25
CA GLY A 133 18.32 17.83 3.42
C GLY A 133 18.26 18.68 2.15
N GLN A 134 19.09 18.34 1.17
CA GLN A 134 19.08 18.95 -0.16
C GLN A 134 18.59 17.98 -1.25
N GLU A 135 18.37 16.71 -0.86
CA GLU A 135 18.05 15.64 -1.78
C GLU A 135 16.54 15.47 -1.97
N GLN A 136 16.16 15.12 -3.20
CA GLN A 136 14.81 14.70 -3.58
C GLN A 136 14.83 13.32 -4.25
N GLU A 137 15.96 12.63 -4.13
CA GLU A 137 16.24 11.29 -4.64
C GLU A 137 16.89 10.48 -3.52
N ILE A 138 16.70 9.17 -3.57
CA ILE A 138 17.28 8.22 -2.61
C ILE A 138 17.62 6.94 -3.36
N ASP A 139 18.70 6.26 -3.00
CA ASP A 139 19.07 5.02 -3.68
C ASP A 139 18.16 3.85 -3.24
N LEU A 140 17.74 2.99 -4.19
CA LEU A 140 16.87 1.87 -3.86
C LEU A 140 17.60 0.79 -3.03
N GLU A 141 18.88 0.54 -3.30
CA GLU A 141 19.67 -0.42 -2.54
C GLU A 141 19.87 0.06 -1.11
N PHE A 142 20.09 1.36 -0.90
CA PHE A 142 20.13 1.94 0.45
C PHE A 142 18.84 1.68 1.24
N ILE A 143 17.66 1.81 0.62
CA ILE A 143 16.39 1.50 1.30
C ILE A 143 16.32 0.02 1.69
N LYS A 144 16.80 -0.88 0.81
CA LYS A 144 16.83 -2.32 1.09
C LYS A 144 17.81 -2.67 2.22
N GLU A 145 18.99 -2.05 2.25
CA GLU A 145 19.96 -2.22 3.34
C GLU A 145 19.35 -1.83 4.70
N VAL A 146 18.66 -0.69 4.76
CA VAL A 146 17.95 -0.25 5.97
C VAL A 146 16.85 -1.24 6.36
N ARG A 147 16.08 -1.75 5.39
CA ARG A 147 15.04 -2.77 5.62
C ARG A 147 15.58 -4.04 6.25
N GLU A 148 16.70 -4.53 5.74
CA GLU A 148 17.37 -5.72 6.27
C GLU A 148 17.90 -5.49 7.69
N GLY A 149 18.46 -4.30 7.95
CA GLY A 149 18.94 -3.91 9.27
C GLY A 149 17.87 -3.83 10.36
N MET A 150 16.60 -3.59 10.02
CA MET A 150 15.48 -3.60 10.98
C MET A 150 15.00 -5.01 11.35
N SER A 151 15.40 -6.02 10.58
CA SER A 151 14.94 -7.41 10.74
C SER A 151 15.93 -8.28 11.54
N ALA A 152 17.08 -7.71 11.91
CA ALA A 152 18.15 -8.35 12.68
C ALA A 152 18.00 -8.09 14.19
#